data_AF-A0A8C1CIP3-F1
#
_entry.id   AF-A0A8C1CIP3-F1
#
_cell.length_a   1.000
_cell.length_b   1.000
_cell.length_c   1.000
_cell.angle_alpha   90.00
_cell.angle_beta   90.00
_cell.angle_gamma   90.00
#
_symmetry.space_group_name_H-M   'P 1'
#
loop_
_entity.id
_entity.type
_entity.pdbx_description
1 polymer ?
#
loop_
_entity_poly.entity_id
_entity_poly.type
_entity_poly.pdbx_seq_one_letter_code
_entity_poly.pdbx_strand_id
1 'polypeptide(L)'
;MHLEKTISALIRSTKSSVSFFMTSSRRSRRTLTASTQFQVYYDMALASGGQAIEVSKSSLSQATDIIVDTSTSALVTILQRSRNPGLVESIPFLLDKSVSNTTIYITGSSLTFNLRSPTGVTQSNTVDNGPLGTIQKVGNLQRIQLNGTEMGLWHIDMTTTQPYTIKVMGQSAITFIYDFVEEFKGPHPAFAAIDGRPSAGSPAKLLLTLTGEKGPEALELQEVALMEVSGVKVSNGTIEKMDGGDYLITVKEVPEGEFVVLLKGKDKTSSSLFQRQTTTQMSQSKVTIKAVADSSMLPGEVFKMNFTVTTNGTSGAYTIRARNDKNIPMTHPSTLNLVSGGSAQGTVSLTPPGNTVSGTDVTLTIEAEGPGGSDSNYAVLRLSVLSKVTDFSPPKCEIVDVQGTCYSSSCSSSNWELSVNITDGNGTGIESISIQQGSGNFTQREVLDGVIVFMGVYDASCCSPSVTLSAVDKVGNVGRCSYTMKSSAGSRLISMSLPLWASLLLYGFLRDAFPL
;
A
#
# COMPACT_ATOMS: atom_id res chain seq x y z
N MET A 1 -21.60 21.96 7.20
CA MET A 1 -20.63 21.96 6.10
C MET A 1 -20.75 20.61 5.39
N HIS A 2 -21.13 20.53 4.11
CA HIS A 2 -21.55 19.26 3.46
C HIS A 2 -20.42 18.20 3.36
N LEU A 3 -19.14 18.60 3.45
CA LEU A 3 -17.99 17.72 3.19
C LEU A 3 -17.29 17.18 4.43
N GLU A 4 -17.58 17.71 5.61
CA GLU A 4 -16.84 17.38 6.85
C GLU A 4 -16.83 15.87 7.14
N LYS A 5 -18.01 15.23 7.17
CA LYS A 5 -18.13 13.80 7.43
C LYS A 5 -17.41 12.92 6.41
N THR A 6 -17.50 13.29 5.14
CA THR A 6 -16.80 12.59 4.05
C THR A 6 -15.28 12.73 4.20
N ILE A 7 -14.78 13.90 4.59
CA ILE A 7 -13.35 14.11 4.86
C ILE A 7 -12.92 13.31 6.10
N SER A 8 -13.71 13.32 7.18
CA SER A 8 -13.44 12.52 8.39
C SER A 8 -13.42 11.01 8.10
N ALA A 9 -14.35 10.53 7.26
CA ALA A 9 -14.37 9.15 6.80
C ALA A 9 -13.08 8.79 6.05
N LEU A 10 -12.65 9.66 5.13
CA LEU A 10 -11.40 9.47 4.39
C LEU A 10 -10.18 9.47 5.31
N ILE A 11 -10.07 10.46 6.21
CA ILE A 11 -8.98 10.56 7.21
C ILE A 11 -8.85 9.26 8.02
N ARG A 12 -9.97 8.70 8.46
CA ARG A 12 -10.00 7.46 9.25
C ARG A 12 -9.65 6.25 8.40
N SER A 13 -10.24 6.11 7.21
CA SER A 13 -9.99 4.97 6.33
C SER A 13 -8.55 4.92 5.81
N THR A 14 -7.96 6.08 5.47
CA THR A 14 -6.59 6.17 4.96
C THR A 14 -5.57 6.44 6.06
N LYS A 15 -6.00 6.51 7.33
CA LYS A 15 -5.16 6.82 8.51
C LYS A 15 -4.25 8.04 8.27
N SER A 16 -4.78 9.05 7.57
CA SER A 16 -4.02 10.21 7.11
C SER A 16 -4.06 11.37 8.11
N SER A 17 -2.95 12.10 8.23
CA SER A 17 -2.85 13.30 9.09
C SER A 17 -3.01 14.57 8.26
N VAL A 18 -3.85 15.49 8.70
CA VAL A 18 -4.14 16.77 8.02
C VAL A 18 -3.87 17.93 8.96
N SER A 19 -2.97 18.84 8.55
CA SER A 19 -2.67 20.07 9.29
C SER A 19 -3.17 21.29 8.52
N PHE A 20 -3.74 22.26 9.23
CA PHE A 20 -4.26 23.51 8.66
C PHE A 20 -3.42 24.69 9.11
N PHE A 21 -3.03 25.54 8.16
CA PHE A 21 -2.41 26.83 8.43
C PHE A 21 -3.42 27.94 8.12
N MET A 22 -3.81 28.69 9.14
CA MET A 22 -4.87 29.67 9.06
C MET A 22 -4.29 31.06 9.32
N THR A 23 -4.59 32.01 8.42
CA THR A 23 -4.22 33.41 8.59
C THR A 23 -5.47 34.27 8.69
N SER A 24 -5.63 35.02 9.77
CA SER A 24 -6.78 35.92 9.93
C SER A 24 -6.56 37.21 9.13
N SER A 25 -7.54 37.57 8.28
CA SER A 25 -7.52 38.85 7.57
C SER A 25 -8.19 39.93 8.43
N ARG A 26 -7.47 41.02 8.73
CA ARG A 26 -7.94 42.13 9.59
C ARG A 26 -9.11 42.97 9.00
N ARG A 27 -9.77 42.56 7.90
CA ARG A 27 -10.84 43.35 7.27
C ARG A 27 -12.24 43.18 7.88
N SER A 28 -12.48 42.21 8.77
CA SER A 28 -13.79 42.08 9.41
C SER A 28 -13.86 42.89 10.71
N ARG A 29 -14.38 44.11 10.61
CA ARG A 29 -14.68 45.04 11.72
C ARG A 29 -15.98 44.63 12.45
N ARG A 30 -16.15 43.34 12.74
CA ARG A 30 -17.16 42.80 13.65
C ARG A 30 -16.50 41.72 14.50
N THR A 31 -16.03 42.14 15.67
CA THR A 31 -15.54 41.35 16.80
C THR A 31 -16.67 40.54 17.43
N LEU A 32 -17.19 39.57 16.69
CA LEU A 32 -18.00 38.46 17.20
C LEU A 32 -17.46 37.19 16.53
N THR A 33 -16.72 36.41 17.33
CA THR A 33 -16.38 34.98 17.13
C THR A 33 -15.60 34.61 15.86
N ALA A 34 -14.32 35.02 15.75
CA ALA A 34 -13.38 34.38 14.82
C ALA A 34 -13.13 32.89 15.16
N SER A 35 -13.30 32.50 16.43
CA SER A 35 -13.13 31.12 16.92
C SER A 35 -14.16 30.13 16.33
N THR A 36 -15.39 30.56 16.07
CA THR A 36 -16.43 29.67 15.52
C THR A 36 -16.30 29.45 14.01
N GLN A 37 -15.57 30.32 13.28
CA GLN A 37 -15.39 30.15 11.83
C GLN A 37 -14.40 29.04 11.48
N PHE A 38 -13.44 28.73 12.36
CA PHE A 38 -12.40 27.74 12.10
C PHE A 38 -12.55 26.43 12.89
N GLN A 39 -13.60 26.29 13.72
CA GLN A 39 -13.79 25.11 14.59
C GLN A 39 -13.70 23.78 13.82
N VAL A 40 -14.30 23.73 12.64
CA VAL A 40 -14.27 22.54 11.78
C VAL A 40 -12.84 22.13 11.37
N TYR A 41 -11.91 23.08 11.21
CA TYR A 41 -10.51 22.78 10.94
C TYR A 41 -9.77 22.31 12.20
N TYR A 42 -10.11 22.87 13.37
CA TYR A 42 -9.59 22.39 14.64
C TYR A 42 -10.01 20.93 14.89
N ASP A 43 -11.29 20.63 14.69
CA ASP A 43 -11.85 19.29 14.91
C ASP A 43 -11.25 18.29 13.91
N MET A 44 -11.12 18.66 12.63
CA MET A 44 -10.48 17.82 11.61
C MET A 44 -8.99 17.58 11.90
N ALA A 45 -8.22 18.61 12.23
CA ALA A 45 -6.81 18.44 12.57
C ALA A 45 -6.65 17.54 13.80
N LEU A 46 -7.48 17.75 14.82
CA LEU A 46 -7.45 16.94 16.03
C LEU A 46 -7.77 15.47 15.71
N ALA A 47 -8.86 15.20 14.98
CA ALA A 47 -9.28 13.86 14.58
C ALA A 47 -8.24 13.14 13.70
N SER A 48 -7.54 13.86 12.84
CA SER A 48 -6.46 13.30 12.01
C SER A 48 -5.12 13.16 12.73
N GLY A 49 -4.99 13.71 13.94
CA GLY A 49 -3.70 13.87 14.63
C GLY A 49 -2.78 14.92 13.99
N GLY A 50 -3.30 15.78 13.13
CA GLY A 50 -2.57 16.93 12.58
C GLY A 50 -2.57 18.11 13.54
N GLN A 51 -2.30 19.31 13.01
CA GLN A 51 -2.24 20.56 13.78
C GLN A 51 -3.08 21.65 13.13
N ALA A 52 -3.81 22.42 13.92
CA ALA A 52 -4.54 23.61 13.48
C ALA A 52 -3.80 24.87 13.97
N ILE A 53 -3.07 25.50 13.06
CA ILE A 53 -2.09 26.54 13.37
C ILE A 53 -2.62 27.89 12.87
N GLU A 54 -2.97 28.76 13.81
CA GLU A 54 -3.33 30.15 13.55
C GLU A 54 -2.11 31.04 13.63
N VAL A 55 -1.76 31.68 12.51
CA VAL A 55 -0.54 32.48 12.38
C VAL A 55 -0.77 33.75 11.59
N SER A 56 0.11 34.73 11.77
CA SER A 56 0.14 35.91 10.92
C SER A 56 0.69 35.58 9.53
N LYS A 57 0.33 36.34 8.50
CA LYS A 57 0.91 36.16 7.15
C LYS A 57 2.44 36.29 7.14
N SER A 58 2.99 37.18 7.94
CA SER A 58 4.44 37.40 8.05
C SER A 58 5.19 36.26 8.74
N SER A 59 4.52 35.47 9.58
CA SER A 59 5.12 34.36 10.32
C SER A 59 4.74 32.98 9.76
N LEU A 60 4.04 32.93 8.62
CA LEU A 60 3.55 31.68 8.03
C LEU A 60 4.71 30.74 7.64
N SER A 61 5.79 31.29 7.10
CA SER A 61 6.98 30.51 6.73
C SER A 61 7.68 29.86 7.93
N GLN A 62 7.54 30.41 9.13
CA GLN A 62 8.08 29.79 10.35
C GLN A 62 7.19 28.63 10.82
N ALA A 63 5.89 28.66 10.49
CA ALA A 63 4.97 27.60 10.86
C ALA A 63 5.17 26.34 10.00
N THR A 64 5.69 26.48 8.78
CA THR A 64 5.84 25.37 7.83
C THR A 64 6.92 24.35 8.24
N ASP A 65 7.71 24.62 9.28
CA ASP A 65 8.70 23.67 9.81
C ASP A 65 8.05 22.33 10.25
N ILE A 66 6.75 22.35 10.62
CA ILE A 66 6.02 21.11 10.93
C ILE A 66 5.91 20.16 9.73
N ILE A 67 6.03 20.67 8.49
CA ILE A 67 5.96 19.85 7.28
C ILE A 67 7.21 18.97 7.19
N VAL A 68 8.37 19.50 7.57
CA VAL A 68 9.63 18.73 7.61
C VAL A 68 9.51 17.60 8.63
N ASP A 69 9.03 17.91 9.83
CA ASP A 69 8.86 16.91 10.88
C ASP A 69 7.86 15.80 10.50
N THR A 70 6.74 16.19 9.88
CA THR A 70 5.64 15.26 9.55
C THR A 70 5.86 14.47 8.26
N SER A 71 6.79 14.89 7.41
CA SER A 71 7.22 14.14 6.21
C SER A 71 8.43 13.23 6.46
N THR A 72 8.94 13.21 7.68
CA THR A 72 10.08 12.38 8.07
C THR A 72 9.67 10.90 8.19
N SER A 73 10.53 9.99 7.69
CA SER A 73 10.29 8.54 7.74
C SER A 73 10.32 7.98 9.16
N ALA A 74 9.60 6.87 9.35
CA ALA A 74 9.52 6.13 10.62
C ALA A 74 8.97 6.96 11.79
N LEU A 75 8.06 7.90 11.49
CA LEU A 75 7.44 8.74 12.49
C LEU A 75 6.41 7.97 13.32
N VAL A 76 6.52 8.07 14.64
CA VAL A 76 5.59 7.47 15.60
C VAL A 76 4.98 8.53 16.51
N THR A 77 3.72 8.34 16.89
CA THR A 77 3.06 9.16 17.92
C THR A 77 3.24 8.47 19.27
N ILE A 78 3.71 9.23 20.26
CA ILE A 78 3.97 8.72 21.63
C ILE A 78 2.83 9.13 22.55
N LEU A 79 2.34 10.35 22.36
CA LEU A 79 1.27 10.95 23.14
C LEU A 79 0.46 11.92 22.27
N GLN A 80 -0.85 11.84 22.35
CA GLN A 80 -1.77 12.86 21.87
C GLN A 80 -2.83 13.16 22.93
N ARG A 81 -3.04 14.44 23.23
CA ARG A 81 -4.01 14.93 24.22
C ARG A 81 -4.69 16.20 23.76
N SER A 82 -5.93 16.38 24.19
CA SER A 82 -6.69 17.61 24.02
C SER A 82 -7.45 17.91 25.31
N ARG A 83 -7.48 19.20 25.67
CA ARG A 83 -8.22 19.72 26.82
C ARG A 83 -9.06 20.90 26.38
N ASN A 84 -10.37 20.77 26.59
CA ASN A 84 -11.33 21.84 26.38
C ASN A 84 -12.49 21.68 27.39
N PRO A 85 -12.54 22.47 28.48
CA PRO A 85 -11.59 23.52 28.87
C PRO A 85 -10.21 22.97 29.26
N GLY A 86 -9.22 23.85 29.37
CA GLY A 86 -7.87 23.48 29.81
C GLY A 86 -7.85 22.98 31.26
N LEU A 87 -6.86 22.14 31.57
CA LEU A 87 -6.66 21.58 32.91
C LEU A 87 -5.23 21.82 33.38
N VAL A 88 -5.08 22.19 34.65
CA VAL A 88 -3.78 22.22 35.35
C VAL A 88 -3.45 20.80 35.77
N GLU A 89 -2.48 20.21 35.10
CA GLU A 89 -2.11 18.80 35.28
C GLU A 89 -0.66 18.55 34.83
N SER A 90 -0.11 17.43 35.29
CA SER A 90 1.17 16.90 34.82
C SER A 90 0.89 15.73 33.89
N ILE A 91 1.30 15.84 32.62
CA ILE A 91 1.02 14.84 31.60
C ILE A 91 2.28 14.01 31.34
N PRO A 92 2.30 12.72 31.71
CA PRO A 92 3.47 11.86 31.51
C PRO A 92 3.53 11.30 30.08
N PHE A 93 4.74 11.12 29.56
CA PHE A 93 5.01 10.35 28.35
C PHE A 93 6.36 9.63 28.44
N LEU A 94 6.43 8.41 27.89
CA LEU A 94 7.62 7.56 27.97
C LEU A 94 8.42 7.65 26.66
N LEU A 95 9.67 8.07 26.74
CA LEU A 95 10.63 7.98 25.63
C LEU A 95 11.52 6.76 25.85
N ASP A 96 11.47 5.82 24.91
CA ASP A 96 12.30 4.62 24.94
C ASP A 96 13.57 4.77 24.09
N LYS A 97 14.46 3.79 24.20
CA LYS A 97 15.77 3.81 23.53
C LYS A 97 15.70 3.92 22.01
N SER A 98 14.64 3.41 21.40
CA SER A 98 14.50 3.41 19.94
C SER A 98 14.04 4.75 19.37
N VAL A 99 13.59 5.68 20.23
CA VAL A 99 13.07 6.98 19.82
C VAL A 99 14.22 7.97 19.65
N SER A 100 14.23 8.64 18.52
CA SER A 100 15.13 9.76 18.22
C SER A 100 14.34 10.94 17.63
N ASN A 101 14.98 12.10 17.53
CA ASN A 101 14.39 13.32 16.93
C ASN A 101 13.00 13.62 17.49
N THR A 102 12.90 13.68 18.82
CA THR A 102 11.63 13.92 19.51
C THR A 102 11.19 15.37 19.35
N THR A 103 9.96 15.55 18.88
CA THR A 103 9.31 16.85 18.71
C THR A 103 7.99 16.87 19.46
N ILE A 104 7.76 17.96 20.20
CA ILE A 104 6.51 18.20 20.93
C ILE A 104 5.83 19.40 20.29
N TYR A 105 4.54 19.25 19.96
CA TYR A 105 3.67 20.36 19.59
C TYR A 105 2.68 20.62 20.70
N ILE A 106 2.61 21.87 21.12
CA ILE A 106 1.56 22.36 22.01
C ILE A 106 0.85 23.49 21.29
N THR A 107 -0.43 23.32 20.99
CA THR A 107 -1.25 24.36 20.35
C THR A 107 -2.31 24.88 21.31
N GLY A 108 -2.48 26.20 21.35
CA GLY A 108 -3.44 26.89 22.21
C GLY A 108 -3.10 28.36 22.43
N SER A 109 -4.03 29.11 23.01
CA SER A 109 -3.84 30.52 23.35
C SER A 109 -3.22 30.68 24.73
N SER A 110 -2.23 31.56 24.88
CA SER A 110 -1.63 31.90 26.19
C SER A 110 -1.15 30.68 26.97
N LEU A 111 -0.46 29.77 26.27
CA LEU A 111 0.09 28.55 26.84
C LEU A 111 1.13 28.89 27.93
N THR A 112 1.01 28.21 29.07
CA THR A 112 2.02 28.23 30.15
C THR A 112 2.25 26.80 30.59
N PHE A 113 3.49 26.35 30.55
CA PHE A 113 3.88 24.99 30.93
C PHE A 113 5.36 24.90 31.31
N ASN A 114 5.71 23.84 32.03
CA ASN A 114 7.09 23.41 32.24
C ASN A 114 7.30 22.02 31.65
N LEU A 115 8.44 21.82 30.99
CA LEU A 115 8.90 20.50 30.59
C LEU A 115 9.83 19.95 31.67
N ARG A 116 9.69 18.67 32.02
CA ARG A 116 10.52 17.99 33.02
C ARG A 116 11.06 16.67 32.49
N SER A 117 12.38 16.50 32.58
CA SER A 117 13.08 15.27 32.19
C SER A 117 12.97 14.15 33.24
N PRO A 118 13.30 12.91 32.87
CA PRO A 118 13.38 11.78 33.81
C PRO A 118 14.37 12.02 34.96
N THR A 119 15.48 12.71 34.70
CA THR A 119 16.47 13.14 35.71
C THR A 119 16.05 14.32 36.59
N GLY A 120 14.88 14.93 36.32
CA GLY A 120 14.34 16.03 37.11
C GLY A 120 14.79 17.43 36.68
N VAL A 121 15.50 17.54 35.55
CA VAL A 121 15.80 18.85 34.94
C VAL A 121 14.50 19.45 34.41
N THR A 122 14.33 20.77 34.57
CA THR A 122 13.11 21.48 34.14
C THR A 122 13.43 22.62 33.19
N GLN A 123 12.51 22.89 32.26
CA GLN A 123 12.57 24.03 31.35
C GLN A 123 11.20 24.68 31.23
N SER A 124 11.13 25.97 31.54
CA SER A 124 9.92 26.79 31.34
C SER A 124 9.69 27.09 29.86
N ASN A 125 8.43 27.22 29.46
CA ASN A 125 8.05 27.65 28.11
C ASN A 125 8.55 29.05 27.74
N THR A 126 9.02 29.86 28.69
CA THR A 126 9.63 31.17 28.45
C THR A 126 11.10 31.10 28.02
N VAL A 127 11.75 29.94 28.16
CA VAL A 127 13.17 29.75 27.81
C VAL A 127 13.25 29.09 26.44
N ASP A 128 13.47 29.91 25.40
CA ASP A 128 13.47 29.44 24.01
C ASP A 128 14.62 28.47 23.70
N ASN A 129 15.81 28.68 24.27
CA ASN A 129 16.92 27.73 24.20
C ASN A 129 17.30 27.33 25.61
N GLY A 130 16.89 26.13 26.03
CA GLY A 130 17.11 25.65 27.39
C GLY A 130 17.80 24.30 27.44
N PRO A 131 17.95 23.73 28.65
CA PRO A 131 18.67 22.48 28.85
C PRO A 131 17.98 21.26 28.22
N LEU A 132 16.65 21.30 28.06
CA LEU A 132 15.86 20.17 27.55
C LEU A 132 15.58 20.26 26.05
N GLY A 133 15.64 21.45 25.46
CA GLY A 133 15.30 21.62 24.05
C GLY A 133 15.22 23.08 23.59
N THR A 134 14.91 23.22 22.31
CA THR A 134 14.63 24.50 21.66
C THR A 134 13.13 24.66 21.45
N ILE A 135 12.56 25.79 21.88
CA ILE A 135 11.14 26.15 21.76
C ILE A 135 10.99 27.25 20.71
N GLN A 136 10.24 26.95 19.65
CA GLN A 136 9.85 27.90 18.62
C GLN A 136 8.38 28.26 18.79
N LYS A 137 8.09 29.56 18.93
CA LYS A 137 6.73 30.09 19.11
C LYS A 137 6.25 30.72 17.81
N VAL A 138 5.19 30.17 17.23
CA VAL A 138 4.62 30.66 15.98
C VAL A 138 3.10 30.72 16.09
N GLY A 139 2.55 31.91 16.28
CA GLY A 139 1.11 32.09 16.47
C GLY A 139 0.59 31.36 17.71
N ASN A 140 -0.37 30.46 17.54
CA ASN A 140 -0.89 29.60 18.61
C ASN A 140 -0.08 28.30 18.83
N LEU A 141 1.01 28.07 18.09
CA LEU A 141 1.85 26.87 18.19
C LEU A 141 3.12 27.15 19.01
N GLN A 142 3.44 26.25 19.92
CA GLN A 142 4.78 26.07 20.47
C GLN A 142 5.32 24.72 20.02
N ARG A 143 6.38 24.76 19.20
CA ARG A 143 7.11 23.60 18.70
C ARG A 143 8.38 23.43 19.51
N ILE A 144 8.53 22.31 20.21
CA ILE A 144 9.68 22.01 21.06
C ILE A 144 10.47 20.87 20.43
N GLN A 145 11.72 21.11 20.09
CA GLN A 145 12.66 20.07 19.67
C GLN A 145 13.54 19.69 20.87
N LEU A 146 13.51 18.44 21.30
CA LEU A 146 14.31 18.01 22.45
C LEU A 146 15.80 17.90 22.09
N ASN A 147 16.66 18.33 23.03
CA ASN A 147 18.11 18.23 22.90
C ASN A 147 18.54 16.79 23.23
N GLY A 148 18.70 15.96 22.19
CA GLY A 148 18.89 14.53 22.37
C GLY A 148 17.62 13.86 22.92
N THR A 149 17.70 12.56 23.25
CA THR A 149 16.56 11.82 23.79
C THR A 149 17.00 11.07 25.04
N GLU A 150 16.85 11.73 26.19
CA GLU A 150 16.98 11.06 27.48
C GLU A 150 15.84 10.04 27.61
N MET A 151 16.20 8.78 27.83
CA MET A 151 15.24 7.70 27.97
C MET A 151 14.55 7.79 29.33
N GLY A 152 13.24 7.54 29.37
CA GLY A 152 12.48 7.48 30.61
C GLY A 152 11.19 8.28 30.56
N LEU A 153 10.64 8.53 31.75
CA LEU A 153 9.34 9.17 31.92
C LEU A 153 9.49 10.70 31.99
N TRP A 154 9.07 11.35 30.91
CA TRP A 154 9.01 12.80 30.81
C TRP A 154 7.65 13.32 31.25
N HIS A 155 7.59 14.59 31.65
CA HIS A 155 6.34 15.25 32.03
C HIS A 155 6.21 16.62 31.37
N ILE A 156 4.99 16.94 30.94
CA ILE A 156 4.58 18.29 30.55
C ILE A 156 3.63 18.79 31.63
N ASP A 157 4.11 19.74 32.43
CA ASP A 157 3.36 20.33 33.54
C ASP A 157 2.60 21.56 33.03
N MET A 158 1.33 21.36 32.66
CA MET A 158 0.46 22.41 32.14
C MET A 158 -0.10 23.23 33.30
N THR A 159 0.02 24.56 33.22
CA THR A 159 -0.45 25.48 34.27
C THR A 159 -1.54 26.42 33.79
N THR A 160 -2.14 26.13 32.64
CA THR A 160 -3.21 26.93 32.02
C THR A 160 -4.56 26.23 32.10
N THR A 161 -5.61 27.02 32.29
CA THR A 161 -7.02 26.59 32.17
C THR A 161 -7.61 26.88 30.80
N GLN A 162 -6.84 27.50 29.89
CA GLN A 162 -7.24 27.71 28.51
C GLN A 162 -7.16 26.41 27.70
N PRO A 163 -8.01 26.20 26.69
CA PRO A 163 -7.95 25.01 25.85
C PRO A 163 -6.58 24.83 25.19
N TYR A 164 -6.12 23.59 25.12
CA TYR A 164 -4.86 23.24 24.46
C TYR A 164 -4.89 21.83 23.88
N THR A 165 -4.03 21.58 22.89
CA THR A 165 -3.71 20.22 22.44
C THR A 165 -2.21 19.99 22.51
N ILE A 166 -1.83 18.75 22.80
CA ILE A 166 -0.45 18.30 22.92
C ILE A 166 -0.27 17.09 22.01
N LYS A 167 0.79 17.10 21.22
CA LYS A 167 1.23 15.95 20.43
C LYS A 167 2.73 15.75 20.62
N VAL A 168 3.14 14.56 21.03
CA VAL A 168 4.55 14.15 21.13
C VAL A 168 4.82 13.11 20.07
N MET A 169 5.84 13.35 19.25
CA MET A 169 6.27 12.47 18.17
C MET A 169 7.78 12.23 18.25
N GLY A 170 8.22 11.17 17.59
CA GLY A 170 9.64 10.92 17.34
C GLY A 170 9.80 9.89 16.24
N GLN A 171 11.05 9.60 15.88
CA GLN A 171 11.39 8.57 14.91
C GLN A 171 11.75 7.28 15.62
N SER A 172 11.14 6.17 15.20
CA SER A 172 11.43 4.85 15.76
C SER A 172 11.10 3.75 14.75
N ALA A 173 11.95 2.71 14.69
CA ALA A 173 11.64 1.49 13.97
C ALA A 173 10.56 0.64 14.68
N ILE A 174 10.31 0.88 15.98
CA ILE A 174 9.28 0.18 16.75
C ILE A 174 7.94 0.90 16.53
N THR A 175 7.05 0.24 15.79
CA THR A 175 5.72 0.74 15.46
C THR A 175 4.71 -0.40 15.39
N PHE A 176 3.46 -0.09 15.10
CA PHE A 176 2.42 -1.09 14.91
C PHE A 176 1.43 -0.68 13.83
N ILE A 177 0.87 -1.68 13.15
CA ILE A 177 -0.32 -1.54 12.33
C ILE A 177 -1.48 -2.22 13.05
N TYR A 178 -2.70 -1.73 12.81
CA TYR A 178 -3.89 -2.29 13.44
C TYR A 178 -5.08 -2.15 12.50
N ASP A 179 -6.03 -3.06 12.59
CA ASP A 179 -7.36 -2.92 12.01
C ASP A 179 -8.42 -3.42 13.00
N PHE A 180 -9.57 -2.75 13.02
CA PHE A 180 -10.74 -3.32 13.70
C PHE A 180 -11.25 -4.49 12.86
N VAL A 181 -11.62 -5.59 13.51
CA VAL A 181 -12.00 -6.82 12.82
C VAL A 181 -13.31 -7.38 13.34
N GLU A 182 -14.02 -8.08 12.46
CA GLU A 182 -15.14 -8.94 12.81
C GLU A 182 -14.76 -10.41 12.58
N GLU A 183 -15.29 -11.28 13.43
CA GLU A 183 -15.08 -12.72 13.31
C GLU A 183 -16.09 -13.35 12.36
N PHE A 184 -15.59 -14.08 11.37
CA PHE A 184 -16.38 -14.93 10.50
C PHE A 184 -16.41 -16.35 11.07
N LYS A 185 -17.60 -16.89 11.33
CA LYS A 185 -17.82 -18.23 11.93
C LYS A 185 -18.16 -19.31 10.90
N GLY A 186 -17.62 -19.19 9.69
CA GLY A 186 -17.84 -20.19 8.63
C GLY A 186 -16.97 -21.45 8.80
N PRO A 187 -16.91 -22.33 7.77
CA PRO A 187 -16.11 -23.55 7.78
C PRO A 187 -14.61 -23.31 8.05
N HIS A 188 -14.12 -22.11 7.71
CA HIS A 188 -12.81 -21.61 8.08
C HIS A 188 -13.01 -20.32 8.90
N PRO A 189 -13.04 -20.41 10.24
CA PRO A 189 -13.13 -19.23 11.08
C PRO A 189 -11.95 -18.30 10.84
N ALA A 190 -12.23 -17.03 10.62
CA ALA A 190 -11.21 -16.02 10.32
C ALA A 190 -11.66 -14.64 10.80
N PHE A 191 -10.75 -13.66 10.72
CA PHE A 191 -11.03 -12.26 11.02
C PHE A 191 -11.03 -11.45 9.72
N ALA A 192 -12.04 -10.61 9.55
CA ALA A 192 -12.12 -9.66 8.43
C ALA A 192 -12.06 -8.24 8.97
N ALA A 193 -11.18 -7.41 8.39
CA ALA A 193 -11.11 -5.99 8.72
C ALA A 193 -12.45 -5.31 8.40
N ILE A 194 -12.87 -4.39 9.28
CA ILE A 194 -13.96 -3.47 9.00
C ILE A 194 -13.36 -2.17 8.47
N ASP A 195 -13.92 -1.63 7.39
CA ASP A 195 -13.44 -0.35 6.84
C ASP A 195 -13.85 0.84 7.71
N GLY A 196 -15.02 0.71 8.33
CA GLY A 196 -15.69 1.78 9.06
C GLY A 196 -15.41 1.80 10.56
N ARG A 197 -16.34 2.44 11.27
CA ARG A 197 -16.33 2.56 12.73
C ARG A 197 -16.80 1.28 13.41
N PRO A 198 -16.17 0.86 14.53
CA PRO A 198 -16.65 -0.25 15.34
C PRO A 198 -18.07 0.00 15.86
N SER A 199 -18.84 -1.07 16.04
CA SER A 199 -20.24 -0.97 16.47
C SER A 199 -20.36 -0.51 17.92
N ALA A 200 -21.24 0.47 18.17
CA ALA A 200 -21.50 1.00 19.50
C ALA A 200 -22.29 0.00 20.36
N GLY A 201 -21.92 -0.12 21.64
CA GLY A 201 -22.58 -0.99 22.61
C GLY A 201 -22.20 -2.48 22.52
N SER A 202 -21.27 -2.84 21.63
CA SER A 202 -20.74 -4.20 21.49
C SER A 202 -19.23 -4.21 21.73
N PRO A 203 -18.65 -5.35 22.18
CA PRO A 203 -17.20 -5.51 22.23
C PRO A 203 -16.58 -5.34 20.84
N ALA A 204 -15.46 -4.64 20.77
CA ALA A 204 -14.65 -4.50 19.56
C ALA A 204 -13.45 -5.44 19.61
N LYS A 205 -13.08 -5.97 18.44
CA LYS A 205 -11.83 -6.73 18.26
C LYS A 205 -10.89 -5.91 17.38
N LEU A 206 -9.61 -5.89 17.75
CA LEU A 206 -8.54 -5.29 16.96
C LEU A 206 -7.52 -6.37 16.62
N LEU A 207 -7.16 -6.49 15.36
CA LEU A 207 -5.98 -7.25 14.93
C LEU A 207 -4.81 -6.26 14.84
N LEU A 208 -3.73 -6.54 15.55
CA LEU A 208 -2.57 -5.66 15.68
C LEU A 208 -1.29 -6.42 15.37
N THR A 209 -0.45 -5.84 14.51
CA THR A 209 0.86 -6.39 14.16
C THR A 209 1.95 -5.45 14.67
N LEU A 210 2.84 -5.97 15.51
CA LEU A 210 4.01 -5.22 15.98
C LEU A 210 5.13 -5.30 14.94
N THR A 211 5.87 -4.20 14.77
CA THR A 211 7.04 -4.16 13.88
C THR A 211 8.20 -3.47 14.58
N GLY A 212 9.41 -3.98 14.35
CA GLY A 212 10.65 -3.46 14.90
C GLY A 212 11.84 -3.89 14.05
N GLU A 213 12.98 -3.23 14.22
CA GLU A 213 14.21 -3.48 13.44
C GLU A 213 14.67 -4.95 13.49
N LYS A 214 14.52 -5.60 14.66
CA LYS A 214 14.88 -7.01 14.88
C LYS A 214 13.71 -7.98 14.72
N GLY A 215 12.62 -7.53 14.07
CA GLY A 215 11.38 -8.28 13.91
C GLY A 215 10.47 -8.29 15.15
N PRO A 216 9.23 -8.78 15.01
CA PRO A 216 8.24 -8.80 16.08
C PRO A 216 8.64 -9.71 17.24
N GLU A 217 9.45 -10.74 17.00
CA GLU A 217 9.92 -11.66 18.03
C GLU A 217 10.83 -11.01 19.06
N ALA A 218 11.46 -9.88 18.74
CA ALA A 218 12.25 -9.10 19.69
C ALA A 218 11.36 -8.25 20.63
N LEU A 219 10.08 -8.11 20.32
CA LEU A 219 9.13 -7.28 21.04
C LEU A 219 8.16 -8.14 21.86
N GLU A 220 7.63 -7.56 22.92
CA GLU A 220 6.60 -8.14 23.75
C GLU A 220 5.52 -7.11 24.02
N LEU A 221 4.30 -7.41 23.59
CA LEU A 221 3.13 -6.59 23.86
C LEU A 221 2.65 -6.81 25.31
N GLN A 222 2.47 -5.73 26.07
CA GLN A 222 2.07 -5.80 27.48
C GLN A 222 0.68 -5.23 27.74
N GLU A 223 0.35 -4.11 27.10
CA GLU A 223 -0.91 -3.40 27.32
C GLU A 223 -1.39 -2.80 26.00
N VAL A 224 -2.68 -2.96 25.71
CA VAL A 224 -3.37 -2.23 24.66
C VAL A 224 -4.68 -1.70 25.23
N ALA A 225 -4.96 -0.43 24.97
CA ALA A 225 -6.17 0.22 25.43
C ALA A 225 -6.72 1.20 24.39
N LEU A 226 -8.04 1.36 24.36
CA LEU A 226 -8.69 2.48 23.68
C LEU A 226 -8.77 3.64 24.66
N MET A 227 -8.17 4.77 24.30
CA MET A 227 -8.01 5.90 25.19
C MET A 227 -8.59 7.15 24.55
N GLU A 228 -9.53 7.79 25.23
CA GLU A 228 -10.04 9.08 24.77
C GLU A 228 -8.93 10.13 24.74
N VAL A 229 -8.99 11.05 23.79
CA VAL A 229 -8.00 12.12 23.68
C VAL A 229 -8.11 13.12 24.85
N SER A 230 -9.26 13.15 25.51
CA SER A 230 -9.50 13.80 26.81
C SER A 230 -8.71 13.15 27.96
N GLY A 231 -8.26 11.90 27.81
CA GLY A 231 -7.61 11.12 28.87
C GLY A 231 -8.53 10.67 30.01
N VAL A 232 -9.84 10.97 29.94
CA VAL A 232 -10.81 10.67 31.01
C VAL A 232 -11.17 9.19 31.04
N LYS A 233 -11.42 8.60 29.87
CA LYS A 233 -11.79 7.19 29.74
C LYS A 233 -10.68 6.39 29.06
N VAL A 234 -10.33 5.26 29.68
CA VAL A 234 -9.36 4.28 29.16
C VAL A 234 -9.98 2.90 29.27
N SER A 235 -10.17 2.26 28.12
CA SER A 235 -10.74 0.92 28.02
C SER A 235 -9.66 -0.09 27.67
N ASN A 236 -9.24 -0.87 28.66
CA ASN A 236 -8.22 -1.89 28.49
C ASN A 236 -8.74 -3.06 27.63
N GLY A 237 -7.88 -3.55 26.75
CA GLY A 237 -8.13 -4.75 25.95
C GLY A 237 -7.49 -5.99 26.55
N THR A 238 -8.12 -7.14 26.34
CA THR A 238 -7.51 -8.45 26.62
C THR A 238 -6.71 -8.88 25.40
N ILE A 239 -5.43 -9.22 25.61
CA ILE A 239 -4.48 -9.54 24.54
C ILE A 239 -4.41 -11.06 24.36
N GLU A 240 -4.62 -11.51 23.13
CA GLU A 240 -4.40 -12.88 22.68
C GLU A 240 -3.29 -12.87 21.63
N LYS A 241 -2.18 -13.55 21.92
CA LYS A 241 -1.05 -13.65 20.98
C LYS A 241 -1.41 -14.60 19.83
N MET A 242 -1.17 -14.17 18.61
CA MET A 242 -1.28 -14.97 17.39
C MET A 242 0.12 -15.26 16.80
N ASP A 243 0.15 -16.01 15.71
CA ASP A 243 1.39 -16.31 14.98
C ASP A 243 1.88 -15.08 14.19
N GLY A 244 3.16 -15.08 13.78
CA GLY A 244 3.70 -14.04 12.89
C GLY A 244 3.93 -12.65 13.51
N GLY A 245 3.73 -12.49 14.82
CA GLY A 245 3.83 -11.18 15.48
C GLY A 245 2.49 -10.42 15.57
N ASP A 246 1.41 -11.12 15.23
CA ASP A 246 0.05 -10.60 15.33
C ASP A 246 -0.52 -10.83 16.74
N TYR A 247 -1.43 -9.95 17.12
CA TYR A 247 -2.16 -9.98 18.38
C TYR A 247 -3.62 -9.65 18.11
N LEU A 248 -4.52 -10.41 18.72
CA LEU A 248 -5.93 -10.08 18.78
C LEU A 248 -6.24 -9.43 20.12
N ILE A 249 -6.78 -8.23 20.07
CA ILE A 249 -7.16 -7.46 21.24
C ILE A 249 -8.68 -7.39 21.30
N THR A 250 -9.27 -7.87 22.38
CA THR A 250 -10.71 -7.73 22.63
C THR A 250 -10.95 -6.64 23.66
N VAL A 251 -11.70 -5.61 23.28
CA VAL A 251 -12.08 -4.50 24.15
C VAL A 251 -13.58 -4.59 24.42
N LYS A 252 -13.95 -4.86 25.68
CA LYS A 252 -15.36 -5.09 26.07
C LYS A 252 -16.23 -3.85 25.93
N GLU A 253 -15.69 -2.70 26.32
CA GLU A 253 -16.42 -1.43 26.33
C GLU A 253 -15.64 -0.39 25.53
N VAL A 254 -16.13 -0.07 24.34
CA VAL A 254 -15.53 0.95 23.48
C VAL A 254 -15.89 2.34 24.03
N PRO A 255 -14.95 3.30 24.11
CA PRO A 255 -15.29 4.66 24.52
C PRO A 255 -16.34 5.31 23.61
N GLU A 256 -17.23 6.12 24.20
CA GLU A 256 -18.25 6.83 23.43
C GLU A 256 -17.67 8.04 22.68
N GLY A 257 -16.65 8.69 23.27
CA GLY A 257 -15.92 9.77 22.65
C GLY A 257 -14.92 9.31 21.59
N GLU A 258 -14.22 10.28 21.00
CA GLU A 258 -13.11 9.99 20.09
C GLU A 258 -11.89 9.48 20.86
N PHE A 259 -11.33 8.37 20.41
CA PHE A 259 -10.25 7.66 21.07
C PHE A 259 -9.12 7.30 20.11
N VAL A 260 -7.95 7.03 20.68
CA VAL A 260 -6.77 6.48 20.00
C VAL A 260 -6.45 5.10 20.59
N VAL A 261 -5.72 4.28 19.83
CA VAL A 261 -5.18 3.02 20.37
C VAL A 261 -3.86 3.35 21.07
N LEU A 262 -3.81 3.14 22.38
CA LEU A 262 -2.60 3.19 23.19
C LEU A 262 -2.00 1.78 23.27
N LEU A 263 -0.70 1.69 23.03
CA LEU A 263 0.06 0.46 23.13
C LEU A 263 1.26 0.67 24.05
N LYS A 264 1.49 -0.29 24.95
CA LYS A 264 2.74 -0.40 25.72
C LYS A 264 3.31 -1.81 25.57
N GLY A 265 4.63 -1.86 25.49
CA GLY A 265 5.35 -3.11 25.36
C GLY A 265 6.78 -3.01 25.86
N LYS A 266 7.52 -4.09 25.66
CA LYS A 266 8.92 -4.21 26.01
C LYS A 266 9.73 -4.68 24.81
N ASP A 267 10.82 -3.99 24.52
CA ASP A 267 11.86 -4.53 23.65
C ASP A 267 12.73 -5.48 24.49
N LYS A 268 12.67 -6.77 24.17
CA LYS A 268 13.39 -7.82 24.91
C LYS A 268 14.90 -7.70 24.72
N THR A 269 15.35 -7.11 23.61
CA THR A 269 16.78 -6.97 23.30
C THR A 269 17.44 -5.93 24.21
N SER A 270 16.80 -4.77 24.36
CA SER A 270 17.30 -3.69 25.20
C SER A 270 16.75 -3.73 26.63
N SER A 271 15.78 -4.61 26.90
CA SER A 271 14.96 -4.61 28.11
C SER A 271 14.27 -3.26 28.39
N SER A 272 14.08 -2.43 27.37
CA SER A 272 13.44 -1.12 27.46
C SER A 272 11.94 -1.23 27.27
N LEU A 273 11.17 -0.51 28.10
CA LEU A 273 9.73 -0.34 27.90
C LEU A 273 9.48 0.74 26.85
N PHE A 274 8.47 0.55 26.02
CA PHE A 274 8.06 1.52 25.01
C PHE A 274 6.56 1.78 25.05
N GLN A 275 6.17 2.96 24.57
CA GLN A 275 4.78 3.39 24.42
C GLN A 275 4.55 3.97 23.03
N ARG A 276 3.46 3.59 22.38
CA ARG A 276 3.02 4.15 21.09
C ARG A 276 1.53 4.45 21.13
N GLN A 277 1.10 5.40 20.32
CA GLN A 277 -0.30 5.72 20.08
C GLN A 277 -0.58 5.80 18.59
N THR A 278 -1.82 5.53 18.18
CA THR A 278 -2.27 5.87 16.84
C THR A 278 -2.34 7.38 16.67
N THR A 279 -2.04 7.85 15.46
CA THR A 279 -2.12 9.27 15.13
C THR A 279 -3.56 9.71 14.87
N THR A 280 -4.33 8.90 14.13
CA THR A 280 -5.73 9.20 13.85
C THR A 280 -6.64 8.72 14.98
N GLN A 281 -7.71 9.47 15.21
CA GLN A 281 -8.75 9.15 16.16
C GLN A 281 -9.84 8.29 15.52
N MET A 282 -10.47 7.48 16.36
CA MET A 282 -11.57 6.60 16.01
C MET A 282 -12.73 6.85 16.97
N SER A 283 -13.94 6.50 16.55
CA SER A 283 -15.12 6.48 17.40
C SER A 283 -16.01 5.29 17.06
N GLN A 284 -16.87 4.91 17.99
CA GLN A 284 -17.90 3.91 17.75
C GLN A 284 -19.09 4.47 16.95
N SER A 285 -19.89 3.58 16.37
CA SER A 285 -21.03 3.93 15.53
C SER A 285 -22.23 3.03 15.82
N LYS A 286 -23.43 3.61 15.92
CA LYS A 286 -24.70 2.87 15.95
C LYS A 286 -25.17 2.47 14.55
N VAL A 287 -24.45 2.88 13.51
CA VAL A 287 -24.69 2.53 12.11
C VAL A 287 -23.57 1.63 11.63
N THR A 288 -23.90 0.54 10.96
CA THR A 288 -22.91 -0.38 10.36
C THR A 288 -23.25 -0.59 8.89
N ILE A 289 -22.23 -0.57 8.04
CA ILE A 289 -22.37 -0.82 6.60
C ILE A 289 -21.54 -2.05 6.27
N LYS A 290 -22.16 -3.02 5.59
CA LYS A 290 -21.49 -4.19 5.06
C LYS A 290 -21.69 -4.24 3.56
N ALA A 291 -20.59 -4.29 2.83
CA ALA A 291 -20.56 -4.40 1.38
C ALA A 291 -19.45 -5.37 1.00
N VAL A 292 -19.73 -6.25 0.05
CA VAL A 292 -18.75 -7.22 -0.45
C VAL A 292 -18.88 -7.26 -1.97
N ALA A 293 -17.76 -7.08 -2.66
CA ALA A 293 -17.69 -7.32 -4.09
C ALA A 293 -17.30 -8.79 -4.32
N ASP A 294 -18.09 -9.49 -5.12
CA ASP A 294 -17.91 -10.92 -5.44
C ASP A 294 -17.15 -11.16 -6.75
N SER A 295 -16.95 -10.10 -7.54
CA SER A 295 -16.37 -10.17 -8.87
C SER A 295 -15.72 -8.85 -9.28
N SER A 296 -14.83 -8.93 -10.27
CA SER A 296 -14.23 -7.76 -10.90
C SER A 296 -15.19 -7.10 -11.89
N MET A 297 -15.02 -5.80 -12.09
CA MET A 297 -15.78 -5.05 -13.09
C MET A 297 -15.24 -5.34 -14.49
N LEU A 298 -16.11 -5.21 -15.50
CA LEU A 298 -15.74 -5.35 -16.91
C LEU A 298 -15.85 -3.98 -17.61
N PRO A 299 -14.94 -3.63 -18.54
CA PRO A 299 -15.08 -2.42 -19.34
C PRO A 299 -16.39 -2.41 -20.13
N GLY A 300 -17.16 -1.32 -20.03
CA GLY A 300 -18.41 -1.11 -20.78
C GLY A 300 -19.63 -1.86 -20.26
N GLU A 301 -19.49 -2.74 -19.27
CA GLU A 301 -20.62 -3.48 -18.67
C GLU A 301 -21.04 -2.87 -17.32
N VAL A 302 -22.31 -3.08 -16.94
CA VAL A 302 -22.83 -2.61 -15.65
C VAL A 302 -22.47 -3.63 -14.57
N PHE A 303 -21.63 -3.22 -13.62
CA PHE A 303 -21.37 -3.95 -12.39
C PHE A 303 -22.40 -3.58 -11.32
N LYS A 304 -22.96 -4.56 -10.61
CA LYS A 304 -23.93 -4.35 -9.53
C LYS A 304 -23.44 -5.00 -8.25
N MET A 305 -23.52 -4.27 -7.14
CA MET A 305 -23.11 -4.75 -5.84
C MET A 305 -24.09 -4.34 -4.77
N ASN A 306 -24.45 -5.28 -3.90
CA ASN A 306 -25.34 -5.03 -2.78
C ASN A 306 -24.55 -4.61 -1.53
N PHE A 307 -25.15 -3.72 -0.75
CA PHE A 307 -24.68 -3.37 0.58
C PHE A 307 -25.85 -3.40 1.56
N THR A 308 -25.55 -3.71 2.81
CA THR A 308 -26.52 -3.70 3.91
C THR A 308 -26.14 -2.63 4.91
N VAL A 309 -27.11 -1.80 5.27
CA VAL A 309 -27.01 -0.87 6.39
C VAL A 309 -27.78 -1.46 7.56
N THR A 310 -27.16 -1.53 8.72
CA THR A 310 -27.83 -1.89 9.98
C THR A 310 -27.71 -0.75 10.96
N THR A 311 -28.70 -0.61 11.86
CA THR A 311 -28.63 0.44 12.87
C THR A 311 -29.27 0.05 14.19
N ASN A 312 -28.62 0.43 15.29
CA ASN A 312 -29.18 0.46 16.66
C ASN A 312 -29.49 1.91 17.11
N GLY A 313 -29.52 2.84 16.15
CA GLY A 313 -29.83 4.25 16.36
C GLY A 313 -31.30 4.56 16.11
N THR A 314 -31.58 5.83 15.84
CA THR A 314 -32.94 6.33 15.63
C THR A 314 -33.54 5.79 14.34
N SER A 315 -34.76 5.25 14.42
CA SER A 315 -35.55 4.89 13.23
C SER A 315 -35.78 6.10 12.32
N GLY A 316 -35.69 5.91 11.00
CA GLY A 316 -35.98 6.95 10.03
C GLY A 316 -35.31 6.74 8.68
N ALA A 317 -35.26 7.82 7.90
CA ALA A 317 -34.63 7.89 6.60
C ALA A 317 -33.11 8.15 6.75
N TYR A 318 -32.31 7.16 6.37
CA TYR A 318 -30.86 7.24 6.33
C TYR A 318 -30.42 7.74 4.96
N THR A 319 -29.59 8.79 4.94
CA THR A 319 -29.05 9.34 3.70
C THR A 319 -27.86 8.49 3.26
N ILE A 320 -27.88 8.01 2.02
CA ILE A 320 -26.81 7.21 1.44
C ILE A 320 -26.04 8.05 0.43
N ARG A 321 -24.72 7.98 0.47
CA ARG A 321 -23.82 8.64 -0.48
C ARG A 321 -22.78 7.64 -0.95
N ALA A 322 -22.72 7.36 -2.24
CA ALA A 322 -21.62 6.59 -2.85
C ALA A 322 -20.70 7.51 -3.65
N ARG A 323 -19.38 7.26 -3.65
CA ARG A 323 -18.35 8.00 -4.38
C ARG A 323 -17.24 7.06 -4.86
N ASN A 324 -16.66 7.32 -6.03
CA ASN A 324 -15.48 6.60 -6.51
C ASN A 324 -14.39 7.54 -7.01
N ASP A 325 -13.12 7.14 -6.89
CA ASP A 325 -11.95 7.96 -7.21
C ASP A 325 -11.67 8.14 -8.71
N LYS A 326 -12.29 7.31 -9.57
CA LYS A 326 -12.14 7.34 -11.03
C LYS A 326 -13.28 8.08 -11.76
N ASN A 327 -14.21 8.67 -11.03
CA ASN A 327 -15.43 9.29 -11.57
C ASN A 327 -16.21 8.37 -12.53
N ILE A 328 -16.17 7.06 -12.29
CA ILE A 328 -16.96 6.08 -13.04
C ILE A 328 -18.45 6.39 -12.83
N PRO A 329 -19.25 6.47 -13.90
CA PRO A 329 -20.69 6.62 -13.80
C PRO A 329 -21.29 5.56 -12.87
N MET A 330 -22.09 6.00 -11.89
CA MET A 330 -22.69 5.11 -10.91
C MET A 330 -24.09 5.56 -10.52
N THR A 331 -24.89 4.61 -10.07
CA THR A 331 -26.23 4.82 -9.49
C THR A 331 -26.32 4.12 -8.14
N HIS A 332 -27.05 4.71 -7.20
CA HIS A 332 -27.26 4.18 -5.85
C HIS A 332 -28.54 4.78 -5.28
N PRO A 333 -29.20 4.12 -4.30
CA PRO A 333 -30.31 4.74 -3.58
C PRO A 333 -29.79 5.96 -2.81
N SER A 334 -30.52 7.08 -2.84
CA SER A 334 -30.20 8.26 -2.03
C SER A 334 -30.59 8.10 -0.56
N THR A 335 -31.53 7.19 -0.28
CA THR A 335 -32.13 7.02 1.03
C THR A 335 -32.52 5.56 1.28
N LEU A 336 -32.34 5.09 2.51
CA LEU A 336 -32.86 3.83 3.00
C LEU A 336 -33.66 4.09 4.28
N ASN A 337 -34.85 3.50 4.42
CA ASN A 337 -35.63 3.60 5.64
C ASN A 337 -35.28 2.44 6.57
N LEU A 338 -34.82 2.76 7.77
CA LEU A 338 -34.47 1.77 8.79
C LEU A 338 -35.28 1.98 10.07
N VAL A 339 -35.53 0.87 10.75
CA VAL A 339 -36.06 0.85 12.12
C VAL A 339 -34.90 0.54 13.07
N SER A 340 -34.91 1.08 14.27
CA SER A 340 -33.95 0.75 15.33
C SER A 340 -33.85 -0.77 15.55
N GLY A 341 -32.64 -1.31 15.53
CA GLY A 341 -32.35 -2.75 15.57
C GLY A 341 -32.53 -3.48 14.24
N GLY A 342 -32.93 -2.76 13.19
CA GLY A 342 -33.21 -3.29 11.86
C GLY A 342 -32.07 -3.13 10.85
N SER A 343 -32.31 -3.67 9.66
CA SER A 343 -31.42 -3.56 8.51
C SER A 343 -32.18 -3.22 7.23
N ALA A 344 -31.49 -2.57 6.30
CA ALA A 344 -31.99 -2.31 4.95
C ALA A 344 -30.88 -2.58 3.93
N GLN A 345 -31.26 -3.07 2.75
CA GLN A 345 -30.33 -3.32 1.65
C GLN A 345 -30.43 -2.22 0.59
N GLY A 346 -29.28 -1.87 0.02
CA GLY A 346 -29.20 -1.03 -1.17
C GLY A 346 -28.28 -1.67 -2.20
N THR A 347 -28.37 -1.18 -3.44
CA THR A 347 -27.53 -1.65 -4.55
C THR A 347 -26.81 -0.46 -5.16
N VAL A 348 -25.50 -0.56 -5.33
CA VAL A 348 -24.70 0.36 -6.14
C VAL A 348 -24.47 -0.30 -7.49
N SER A 349 -24.73 0.45 -8.57
CA SER A 349 -24.36 0.02 -9.93
C SER A 349 -23.30 0.95 -10.49
N LEU A 350 -22.19 0.41 -11.00
CA LEU A 350 -21.11 1.15 -11.65
C LEU A 350 -20.99 0.71 -13.11
N THR A 351 -20.62 1.63 -14.01
CA THR A 351 -20.40 1.31 -15.43
C THR A 351 -19.09 1.90 -15.89
N PRO A 352 -17.97 1.15 -15.79
CA PRO A 352 -16.69 1.59 -16.33
C PRO A 352 -16.83 1.86 -17.84
N PRO A 353 -16.24 2.94 -18.38
CA PRO A 353 -16.19 3.17 -19.82
C PRO A 353 -15.60 1.97 -20.58
N GLY A 354 -16.06 1.72 -21.82
CA GLY A 354 -15.59 0.57 -22.62
C GLY A 354 -14.10 0.59 -22.96
N ASN A 355 -13.47 1.78 -22.94
CA ASN A 355 -12.03 1.96 -23.14
C ASN A 355 -11.22 1.93 -21.83
N THR A 356 -11.82 1.53 -20.71
CA THR A 356 -11.10 1.43 -19.44
C THR A 356 -10.02 0.35 -19.55
N VAL A 357 -8.79 0.70 -19.21
CA VAL A 357 -7.64 -0.21 -19.28
C VAL A 357 -7.80 -1.33 -18.24
N SER A 358 -7.53 -2.57 -18.66
CA SER A 358 -7.52 -3.73 -17.75
C SER A 358 -6.48 -3.54 -16.64
N GLY A 359 -6.83 -3.90 -15.41
CA GLY A 359 -6.02 -3.66 -14.22
C GLY A 359 -6.26 -2.31 -13.53
N THR A 360 -7.21 -1.49 -14.01
CA THR A 360 -7.59 -0.24 -13.33
C THR A 360 -8.19 -0.54 -11.96
N ASP A 361 -7.55 -0.06 -10.88
CA ASP A 361 -8.09 -0.07 -9.51
C ASP A 361 -9.03 1.11 -9.30
N VAL A 362 -10.15 0.86 -8.62
CA VAL A 362 -11.21 1.82 -8.30
C VAL A 362 -11.53 1.69 -6.82
N THR A 363 -11.42 2.79 -6.08
CA THR A 363 -11.84 2.85 -4.67
C THR A 363 -13.25 3.41 -4.59
N LEU A 364 -14.20 2.58 -4.15
CA LEU A 364 -15.60 2.95 -3.91
C LEU A 364 -15.83 3.18 -2.41
N THR A 365 -16.31 4.35 -2.03
CA THR A 365 -16.75 4.68 -0.66
C THR A 365 -18.26 4.79 -0.61
N ILE A 366 -18.90 4.04 0.29
CA ILE A 366 -20.34 4.11 0.57
C ILE A 366 -20.51 4.64 1.99
N GLU A 367 -21.21 5.75 2.16
CA GLU A 367 -21.50 6.41 3.43
C GLU A 367 -23.01 6.31 3.72
N ALA A 368 -23.35 6.03 4.98
CA ALA A 368 -24.72 6.05 5.49
C ALA A 368 -24.81 6.97 6.70
N GLU A 369 -25.65 8.00 6.59
CA GLU A 369 -25.86 9.04 7.59
C GLU A 369 -27.28 8.89 8.18
N GLY A 370 -27.35 8.82 9.52
CA GLY A 370 -28.61 8.71 10.24
C GLY A 370 -29.45 10.00 10.22
N PRO A 371 -30.74 9.92 10.59
CA PRO A 371 -31.65 11.05 10.61
C PRO A 371 -31.09 12.25 11.40
N GLY A 372 -31.16 13.45 10.81
CA GLY A 372 -30.62 14.67 11.44
C GLY A 372 -29.10 14.71 11.56
N GLY A 373 -28.38 13.77 10.92
CA GLY A 373 -26.93 13.70 10.98
C GLY A 373 -26.39 13.26 12.34
N SER A 374 -27.19 12.56 13.15
CA SER A 374 -26.83 12.14 14.50
C SER A 374 -25.62 11.20 14.55
N ASP A 375 -25.44 10.39 13.52
CA ASP A 375 -24.39 9.39 13.42
C ASP A 375 -24.12 9.03 11.94
N SER A 376 -22.93 8.57 11.57
CA SER A 376 -22.62 8.22 10.19
C SER A 376 -21.46 7.23 10.06
N ASN A 377 -21.67 6.12 9.35
CA ASN A 377 -20.59 5.17 9.06
C ASN A 377 -20.32 5.06 7.57
N TYR A 378 -19.24 4.38 7.20
CA TYR A 378 -18.83 4.20 5.82
C TYR A 378 -18.23 2.79 5.59
N ALA A 379 -18.20 2.37 4.33
CA ALA A 379 -17.49 1.20 3.85
C ALA A 379 -16.63 1.59 2.63
N VAL A 380 -15.42 1.03 2.52
CA VAL A 380 -14.47 1.37 1.44
C VAL A 380 -14.06 0.10 0.73
N LEU A 381 -14.43 -0.03 -0.53
CA LEU A 381 -14.10 -1.20 -1.34
C LEU A 381 -13.08 -0.86 -2.41
N ARG A 382 -12.14 -1.76 -2.62
CA ARG A 382 -11.25 -1.74 -3.79
C ARG A 382 -11.78 -2.70 -4.84
N LEU A 383 -12.15 -2.15 -5.98
CA LEU A 383 -12.67 -2.86 -7.13
C LEU A 383 -11.63 -2.79 -8.25
N SER A 384 -11.56 -3.83 -9.07
CA SER A 384 -10.67 -3.83 -10.24
C SER A 384 -11.48 -4.00 -11.51
N VAL A 385 -11.08 -3.29 -12.57
CA VAL A 385 -11.61 -3.49 -13.92
C VAL A 385 -10.70 -4.47 -14.65
N LEU A 386 -11.22 -5.64 -15.01
CA LEU A 386 -10.48 -6.67 -15.73
C LEU A 386 -11.18 -6.97 -17.04
N SER A 387 -10.47 -6.86 -18.16
CA SER A 387 -11.00 -7.31 -19.45
C SER A 387 -11.13 -8.83 -19.47
N LYS A 388 -12.17 -9.36 -20.11
CA LYS A 388 -12.27 -10.80 -20.38
C LYS A 388 -11.11 -11.22 -21.27
N VAL A 389 -10.34 -12.22 -20.85
CA VAL A 389 -9.42 -12.92 -21.76
C VAL A 389 -10.27 -13.81 -22.65
N THR A 390 -10.32 -13.51 -23.94
CA THR A 390 -11.12 -14.25 -24.92
C THR A 390 -10.31 -15.28 -25.69
N ASP A 391 -8.99 -15.23 -25.59
CA ASP A 391 -8.08 -16.08 -26.34
C ASP A 391 -7.07 -16.76 -25.42
N PHE A 392 -7.17 -18.09 -25.36
CA PHE A 392 -6.30 -18.96 -24.59
C PHE A 392 -5.48 -19.89 -25.50
N SER A 393 -5.54 -19.67 -26.83
CA SER A 393 -4.90 -20.53 -27.81
C SER A 393 -3.54 -19.96 -28.16
N PRO A 394 -2.43 -20.68 -27.92
CA PRO A 394 -1.12 -20.19 -28.31
C PRO A 394 -0.96 -20.17 -29.84
N PRO A 395 -0.14 -19.23 -30.38
CA PRO A 395 0.25 -19.26 -31.78
C PRO A 395 0.82 -20.62 -32.19
N LYS A 396 0.53 -21.06 -33.40
CA LYS A 396 1.12 -22.27 -33.99
C LYS A 396 2.35 -21.88 -34.80
N CYS A 397 3.49 -22.52 -34.52
CA CYS A 397 4.67 -22.46 -35.36
C CYS A 397 4.92 -23.83 -36.00
N GLU A 398 4.86 -23.89 -37.31
CA GLU A 398 5.08 -25.11 -38.11
C GLU A 398 6.33 -24.96 -38.96
N ILE A 399 7.19 -25.99 -38.93
CA ILE A 399 8.38 -26.05 -39.78
C ILE A 399 7.96 -26.54 -41.16
N VAL A 400 8.22 -25.72 -42.18
CA VAL A 400 7.81 -25.98 -43.57
C VAL A 400 8.92 -26.69 -44.33
N ASP A 401 10.14 -26.19 -44.23
CA ASP A 401 11.28 -26.73 -44.97
C ASP A 401 12.59 -26.45 -44.25
N VAL A 402 13.59 -27.29 -44.51
CA VAL A 402 14.96 -27.14 -44.00
C VAL A 402 15.93 -27.37 -45.14
N GLN A 403 16.75 -26.36 -45.43
CA GLN A 403 17.74 -26.41 -46.49
C GLN A 403 19.16 -26.29 -45.94
N GLY A 404 20.11 -26.84 -46.69
CA GLY A 404 21.53 -26.85 -46.32
C GLY A 404 22.01 -28.21 -45.84
N THR A 405 23.32 -28.38 -45.77
CA THR A 405 23.95 -29.61 -45.28
C THR A 405 25.14 -29.24 -44.43
N CYS A 406 25.13 -29.64 -43.16
CA CYS A 406 26.19 -29.32 -42.22
C CYS A 406 27.18 -30.47 -42.11
N TYR A 407 28.47 -30.20 -42.26
CA TYR A 407 29.54 -31.17 -42.05
C TYR A 407 30.28 -30.86 -40.75
N SER A 408 30.47 -31.88 -39.91
CA SER A 408 31.07 -31.71 -38.57
C SER A 408 32.51 -31.18 -38.60
N SER A 409 33.25 -31.45 -39.68
CA SER A 409 34.66 -31.06 -39.84
C SER A 409 34.87 -29.63 -40.35
N SER A 410 33.82 -28.94 -40.83
CA SER A 410 33.95 -27.63 -41.50
C SER A 410 32.70 -26.75 -41.35
N CYS A 411 32.20 -26.62 -40.11
CA CYS A 411 30.94 -25.93 -39.81
C CYS A 411 30.91 -24.44 -40.24
N SER A 412 32.05 -23.76 -40.33
CA SER A 412 32.15 -22.35 -40.69
C SER A 412 32.05 -22.09 -42.20
N SER A 413 32.08 -23.15 -43.02
CA SER A 413 32.07 -23.06 -44.49
C SER A 413 30.68 -23.21 -45.11
N SER A 414 29.64 -23.44 -44.29
CA SER A 414 28.28 -23.67 -44.75
C SER A 414 27.25 -23.07 -43.78
N ASN A 415 26.15 -22.60 -44.35
CA ASN A 415 24.97 -22.17 -43.64
C ASN A 415 23.83 -23.15 -43.90
N TRP A 416 22.82 -23.11 -43.04
CA TRP A 416 21.57 -23.81 -43.18
C TRP A 416 20.41 -22.86 -42.94
N GLU A 417 19.30 -23.14 -43.61
CA GLU A 417 18.11 -22.31 -43.62
C GLU A 417 16.91 -23.12 -43.12
N LEU A 418 16.10 -22.50 -42.28
CA LEU A 418 14.84 -23.05 -41.77
C LEU A 418 13.69 -22.13 -42.19
N SER A 419 12.74 -22.68 -42.94
CA SER A 419 11.49 -22.01 -43.28
C SER A 419 10.38 -22.44 -42.32
N VAL A 420 9.69 -21.47 -41.72
CA VAL A 420 8.58 -21.69 -40.79
C VAL A 420 7.35 -20.89 -41.20
N ASN A 421 6.17 -21.44 -40.91
CA ASN A 421 4.89 -20.74 -40.95
C ASN A 421 4.41 -20.54 -39.53
N ILE A 422 4.11 -19.29 -39.17
CA ILE A 422 3.61 -18.92 -37.86
C ILE A 422 2.23 -18.29 -38.04
N THR A 423 1.23 -18.83 -37.36
CA THR A 423 -0.16 -18.33 -37.42
C THR A 423 -0.81 -18.41 -36.05
N ASP A 424 -1.68 -17.45 -35.77
CA ASP A 424 -2.52 -17.46 -34.58
C ASP A 424 -3.89 -18.10 -34.82
N GLY A 425 -4.16 -18.56 -36.05
CA GLY A 425 -5.45 -19.12 -36.42
C GLY A 425 -6.59 -18.13 -36.17
N ASN A 426 -7.48 -18.46 -35.22
CA ASN A 426 -8.62 -17.63 -34.83
C ASN A 426 -8.38 -16.83 -33.53
N GLY A 427 -7.11 -16.70 -33.11
CA GLY A 427 -6.69 -15.92 -31.95
C GLY A 427 -6.66 -14.41 -32.19
N THR A 428 -6.02 -13.68 -31.29
CA THR A 428 -5.95 -12.20 -31.27
C THR A 428 -4.91 -11.60 -32.23
N GLY A 429 -4.12 -12.46 -32.87
CA GLY A 429 -3.03 -12.14 -33.77
C GLY A 429 -1.68 -12.11 -33.06
N ILE A 430 -0.62 -12.34 -33.82
CA ILE A 430 0.76 -12.34 -33.34
C ILE A 430 1.21 -10.90 -33.05
N GLU A 431 1.77 -10.68 -31.85
CA GLU A 431 2.38 -9.41 -31.43
C GLU A 431 3.88 -9.40 -31.75
N SER A 432 4.60 -10.47 -31.43
CA SER A 432 6.05 -10.53 -31.63
C SER A 432 6.55 -11.95 -31.92
N ILE A 433 7.63 -12.03 -32.69
CA ILE A 433 8.37 -13.27 -32.97
C ILE A 433 9.83 -13.02 -32.64
N SER A 434 10.44 -13.92 -31.88
CA SER A 434 11.83 -13.79 -31.45
C SER A 434 12.58 -15.13 -31.41
N ILE A 435 13.90 -15.04 -31.53
CA ILE A 435 14.82 -16.17 -31.35
C ILE A 435 15.12 -16.30 -29.85
N GLN A 436 14.71 -17.42 -29.24
CA GLN A 436 15.02 -17.73 -27.84
C GLN A 436 16.36 -18.46 -27.69
N GLN A 437 16.74 -19.21 -28.72
CA GLN A 437 18.00 -19.94 -28.81
C GLN A 437 18.46 -19.99 -30.26
N GLY A 438 19.75 -19.80 -30.49
CA GLY A 438 20.35 -19.73 -31.82
C GLY A 438 21.09 -18.42 -32.03
N SER A 439 22.00 -18.38 -33.00
CA SER A 439 22.82 -17.19 -33.30
C SER A 439 22.68 -16.73 -34.76
N GLY A 440 21.68 -17.24 -35.48
CA GLY A 440 21.36 -16.87 -36.84
C GLY A 440 20.50 -15.61 -36.93
N ASN A 441 20.19 -15.23 -38.16
CA ASN A 441 19.30 -14.13 -38.46
C ASN A 441 17.91 -14.66 -38.85
N PHE A 442 16.85 -14.03 -38.34
CA PHE A 442 15.47 -14.37 -38.67
C PHE A 442 14.83 -13.22 -39.45
N THR A 443 14.33 -13.53 -40.65
CA THR A 443 13.56 -12.60 -41.47
C THR A 443 12.15 -13.11 -41.61
N GLN A 444 11.18 -12.21 -41.65
CA GLN A 444 9.76 -12.57 -41.73
C GLN A 444 9.02 -11.69 -42.72
N ARG A 445 8.01 -12.28 -43.37
CA ARG A 445 7.05 -11.56 -44.20
C ARG A 445 5.64 -11.94 -43.81
N GLU A 446 4.76 -10.95 -43.75
CA GLU A 446 3.34 -11.17 -43.53
C GLU A 446 2.67 -11.55 -44.85
N VAL A 447 1.88 -12.62 -44.83
CA VAL A 447 1.09 -13.08 -45.98
C VAL A 447 -0.36 -13.25 -45.55
N LEU A 448 -1.28 -12.70 -46.35
CA LEU A 448 -2.71 -12.83 -46.17
C LEU A 448 -3.23 -14.00 -46.99
N ASP A 449 -3.57 -15.11 -46.33
CA ASP A 449 -4.18 -16.29 -46.96
C ASP A 449 -5.38 -16.77 -46.13
N GLY A 450 -6.46 -15.98 -46.14
CA GLY A 450 -7.66 -16.19 -45.30
C GLY A 450 -7.46 -15.88 -43.80
N VAL A 451 -6.27 -16.10 -43.27
CA VAL A 451 -5.77 -15.72 -41.93
C VAL A 451 -4.39 -15.06 -42.08
N ILE A 452 -3.97 -14.23 -41.13
CA ILE A 452 -2.61 -13.66 -41.11
C ILE A 452 -1.61 -14.80 -40.80
N VAL A 453 -0.70 -15.06 -41.74
CA VAL A 453 0.38 -16.04 -41.59
C VAL A 453 1.72 -15.32 -41.79
N PHE A 454 2.63 -15.46 -40.82
CA PHE A 454 4.00 -14.99 -40.95
C PHE A 454 4.85 -16.12 -41.52
N MET A 455 5.37 -15.92 -42.72
CA MET A 455 6.37 -16.80 -43.31
C MET A 455 7.75 -16.30 -42.86
N GLY A 456 8.43 -17.12 -42.07
CA GLY A 456 9.72 -16.82 -41.48
C GLY A 456 10.83 -17.66 -42.10
N VAL A 457 12.00 -17.05 -42.29
CA VAL A 457 13.22 -17.71 -42.73
C VAL A 457 14.33 -17.40 -41.72
N TYR A 458 14.86 -18.46 -41.10
CA TYR A 458 16.01 -18.40 -40.21
C TYR A 458 17.25 -18.92 -40.93
N ASP A 459 18.29 -18.09 -41.05
CA ASP A 459 19.60 -18.45 -41.61
C ASP A 459 20.67 -18.46 -40.53
N ALA A 460 21.43 -19.55 -40.42
CA ALA A 460 22.52 -19.66 -39.47
C ALA A 460 23.70 -20.47 -40.02
N SER A 461 24.90 -20.16 -39.52
CA SER A 461 26.06 -21.02 -39.73
C SER A 461 25.84 -22.40 -39.12
N CYS A 462 26.36 -23.44 -39.76
CA CYS A 462 26.38 -24.80 -39.23
C CYS A 462 27.14 -24.94 -37.89
N CYS A 463 27.90 -23.93 -37.44
CA CYS A 463 28.48 -23.91 -36.09
C CYS A 463 27.43 -23.62 -34.99
N SER A 464 26.23 -23.19 -35.37
CA SER A 464 25.07 -23.00 -34.48
C SER A 464 23.90 -23.83 -35.01
N PRO A 465 23.90 -25.15 -34.75
CA PRO A 465 22.98 -26.07 -35.42
C PRO A 465 21.56 -26.05 -34.85
N SER A 466 21.33 -25.38 -33.71
CA SER A 466 20.04 -25.40 -33.02
C SER A 466 19.39 -24.02 -33.02
N VAL A 467 18.08 -24.01 -33.23
CA VAL A 467 17.24 -22.83 -33.11
C VAL A 467 15.97 -23.14 -32.33
N THR A 468 15.54 -22.18 -31.51
CA THR A 468 14.19 -22.14 -30.93
C THR A 468 13.59 -20.78 -31.21
N LEU A 469 12.49 -20.76 -31.96
CA LEU A 469 11.70 -19.56 -32.20
C LEU A 469 10.49 -19.56 -31.26
N SER A 470 10.12 -18.37 -30.79
CA SER A 470 8.88 -18.14 -30.04
C SER A 470 8.05 -17.05 -30.70
N ALA A 471 6.76 -17.32 -30.84
CA ALA A 471 5.76 -16.33 -31.23
C ALA A 471 4.85 -16.04 -30.03
N VAL A 472 4.60 -14.76 -29.78
CA VAL A 472 3.73 -14.27 -28.70
C VAL A 472 2.55 -13.56 -29.35
N ASP A 473 1.33 -13.94 -28.99
CA ASP A 473 0.12 -13.23 -29.41
C ASP A 473 -0.12 -11.95 -28.58
N LYS A 474 -1.15 -11.16 -28.93
CA LYS A 474 -1.48 -9.90 -28.25
C LYS A 474 -2.03 -10.06 -26.82
N VAL A 475 -2.29 -11.28 -26.37
CA VAL A 475 -2.76 -11.57 -25.01
C VAL A 475 -1.73 -12.35 -24.18
N GLY A 476 -0.54 -12.60 -24.75
CA GLY A 476 0.61 -13.20 -24.09
C GLY A 476 0.71 -14.73 -24.18
N ASN A 477 -0.12 -15.42 -24.98
CA ASN A 477 0.08 -16.85 -25.21
C ASN A 477 1.33 -17.07 -26.08
N VAL A 478 2.08 -18.14 -25.81
CA VAL A 478 3.39 -18.39 -26.44
C VAL A 478 3.38 -19.70 -27.22
N GLY A 479 3.59 -19.59 -28.53
CA GLY A 479 3.90 -20.71 -29.43
C GLY A 479 5.40 -20.89 -29.60
N ARG A 480 5.88 -22.14 -29.68
CA ARG A 480 7.30 -22.44 -29.91
C ARG A 480 7.51 -23.53 -30.95
N CYS A 481 8.59 -23.40 -31.71
CA CYS A 481 9.12 -24.42 -32.60
C CYS A 481 10.64 -24.45 -32.46
N SER A 482 11.19 -25.65 -32.37
CA SER A 482 12.62 -25.86 -32.22
C SER A 482 13.10 -26.86 -33.26
N TYR A 483 14.29 -26.61 -33.81
CA TYR A 483 14.92 -27.52 -34.75
C TYR A 483 16.43 -27.59 -34.50
N THR A 484 17.01 -28.77 -34.66
CA THR A 484 18.45 -28.99 -34.60
C THR A 484 18.91 -29.68 -35.88
N MET A 485 19.79 -29.01 -36.62
CA MET A 485 20.36 -29.50 -37.85
C MET A 485 21.32 -30.66 -37.58
N LYS A 486 21.16 -31.76 -38.33
CA LYS A 486 22.02 -32.94 -38.21
C LYS A 486 23.30 -32.73 -38.99
N SER A 487 24.45 -33.07 -38.39
CA SER A 487 25.73 -33.03 -39.09
C SER A 487 26.05 -34.37 -39.77
N SER A 488 26.52 -34.30 -41.01
CA SER A 488 26.99 -35.46 -41.77
C SER A 488 28.49 -35.67 -41.56
N ALA A 489 28.90 -36.90 -41.25
CA ALA A 489 30.30 -37.30 -41.05
C ALA A 489 31.03 -37.61 -42.38
N GLY A 490 30.72 -36.87 -43.45
CA GLY A 490 31.27 -37.09 -44.79
C GLY A 490 32.71 -36.60 -44.94
N SER A 491 33.66 -37.52 -45.08
CA SER A 491 35.05 -37.26 -45.46
C SER A 491 35.13 -36.82 -46.92
N ARG A 492 35.78 -35.67 -47.19
CA ARG A 492 36.22 -35.33 -48.56
C ARG A 492 37.38 -36.27 -48.93
N LEU A 493 37.15 -37.20 -49.86
CA LEU A 493 38.24 -37.98 -50.46
C LEU A 493 39.10 -37.05 -51.31
N ILE A 494 40.30 -36.74 -50.82
CA ILE A 494 41.33 -36.04 -51.59
C ILE A 494 41.94 -37.05 -52.56
N SER A 495 41.74 -36.84 -53.86
CA SER A 495 42.45 -37.53 -54.93
C SER A 495 43.95 -37.18 -54.85
N MET A 496 44.81 -38.16 -54.55
CA MET A 496 46.26 -38.03 -54.73
C MET A 496 46.69 -38.70 -56.04
N SER A 497 47.39 -37.93 -56.87
CA SER A 497 47.92 -38.29 -58.19
C SER A 497 49.04 -39.33 -58.14
N LEU A 498 49.00 -40.29 -59.07
CA LEU A 498 50.05 -41.26 -59.40
C LEU A 498 51.30 -40.52 -59.94
N PRO A 499 52.40 -40.38 -59.18
CA PRO A 499 53.59 -41.17 -59.48
C PRO A 499 54.53 -41.32 -58.26
N LEU A 500 54.17 -42.16 -57.28
CA LEU A 500 55.09 -42.59 -56.20
C LEU A 500 55.21 -44.12 -56.09
N TRP A 501 54.49 -44.85 -56.94
CA TRP A 501 54.53 -46.31 -57.00
C TRP A 501 55.64 -46.87 -57.90
N ALA A 502 56.28 -46.04 -58.73
CA ALA A 502 57.33 -46.47 -59.66
C ALA A 502 58.72 -46.63 -59.01
N SER A 503 58.93 -46.15 -57.78
CA SER A 503 60.23 -46.22 -57.08
C SER A 503 60.37 -47.39 -56.09
N LEU A 504 59.30 -48.15 -55.81
CA LEU A 504 59.34 -49.31 -54.90
C LEU A 504 59.44 -50.68 -55.60
N LEU A 505 59.24 -50.76 -56.92
CA LEU A 505 59.31 -52.04 -57.67
C LEU A 505 60.70 -52.36 -58.26
N LEU A 506 61.68 -51.45 -58.16
CA LEU A 506 63.06 -51.67 -58.63
C LEU A 506 64.05 -52.10 -57.53
N TYR A 507 63.65 -52.12 -56.25
CA TYR A 507 64.47 -52.64 -55.16
C TYR A 507 64.26 -54.16 -54.89
N GLY A 508 63.28 -54.78 -55.55
CA GLY A 508 62.96 -56.20 -55.42
C GLY A 508 63.65 -57.14 -56.43
N PHE A 509 64.30 -56.61 -57.48
CA PHE A 509 64.90 -57.42 -58.55
C PHE A 509 66.42 -57.69 -58.39
N LEU A 510 67.02 -57.34 -57.25
CA LEU A 510 68.47 -57.50 -57.01
C LEU A 510 68.83 -58.35 -55.78
N ARG A 511 67.90 -59.16 -55.24
CA ARG A 511 68.19 -59.98 -54.05
C ARG A 511 67.87 -61.47 -54.11
N ASP A 512 67.40 -62.02 -55.23
CA ASP A 512 67.24 -63.48 -55.39
C ASP A 512 67.63 -63.94 -56.80
N ALA A 513 68.44 -65.00 -56.88
CA ALA A 513 69.05 -65.67 -58.05
C ALA A 513 70.37 -65.03 -58.55
N PHE A 514 71.54 -65.39 -58.03
CA PHE A 514 72.12 -66.74 -58.06
C PHE A 514 72.85 -67.12 -56.76
N PRO A 515 72.75 -68.38 -56.29
CA PRO A 515 73.51 -68.91 -55.17
C PRO A 515 74.80 -69.59 -55.64
N LEU A 516 75.96 -69.00 -55.31
CA LEU A 516 77.26 -69.63 -55.00
C LEU A 516 78.28 -68.53 -54.74
#